data_AF-A0A7J9QQM9-F1
#
_entry.id   AF-A0A7J9QQM9-F1
#
_cell.length_a   1.000
_cell.length_b   1.000
_cell.length_c   1.000
_cell.angle_alpha   90.00
_cell.angle_beta   90.00
_cell.angle_gamma   90.00
#
_symmetry.space_group_name_H-M   'P 1'
#
loop_
_entity.id
_entity.type
_entity.pdbx_description
1 polymer ?
#
loop_
_entity_poly.entity_id
_entity_poly.type
_entity_poly.pdbx_seq_one_letter_code
_entity_poly.pdbx_strand_id
1 'polypeptide(L)'
;RKGKIVTKTNNSGGILGGISNGMPITMRVAFKPASSIAKKQSTVDIKAKKSAILQVQGRHDPCVVPRAPPVVDSLVALTIADHALLAGQIKPVL
;
A
#
# COMPACT_ATOMS: atom_id res chain seq x y z
N ARG A 1 1.86 -13.60 -27.20
CA ARG A 1 3.24 -13.08 -27.47
C ARG A 1 4.25 -14.13 -27.06
N LYS A 2 5.24 -14.46 -27.90
CA LYS A 2 6.26 -15.51 -27.62
C LYS A 2 5.65 -16.85 -27.14
N GLY A 3 4.59 -17.31 -27.81
CA GLY A 3 3.88 -18.55 -27.44
C GLY A 3 2.95 -18.46 -26.21
N LYS A 4 2.87 -17.33 -25.50
CA LYS A 4 1.96 -17.13 -24.36
C LYS A 4 0.70 -16.38 -24.75
N ILE A 5 -0.45 -16.80 -24.21
CA ILE A 5 -1.72 -16.06 -24.27
C ILE A 5 -1.55 -14.78 -23.41
N VAL A 6 -1.86 -13.62 -23.99
CA VAL A 6 -1.76 -12.31 -23.33
C VAL A 6 -2.88 -11.40 -23.82
N THR A 7 -3.27 -10.43 -23.00
CA THR A 7 -4.25 -9.42 -23.40
C THR A 7 -3.62 -8.33 -24.29
N LYS A 8 -4.43 -7.61 -25.05
CA LYS A 8 -3.98 -6.46 -25.88
C LYS A 8 -3.53 -5.28 -25.01
N THR A 9 -4.22 -5.05 -23.89
CA THR A 9 -3.98 -3.95 -22.93
C THR A 9 -4.02 -4.48 -21.49
N ASN A 10 -3.40 -3.77 -20.55
CA ASN A 10 -3.39 -4.14 -19.12
C ASN A 10 -4.17 -3.15 -18.24
N ASN A 11 -5.31 -2.65 -18.71
CA ASN A 11 -6.10 -1.65 -17.98
C ASN A 11 -6.68 -2.20 -16.66
N SER A 12 -6.88 -3.52 -16.57
CA SER A 12 -7.28 -4.20 -15.33
C SER A 12 -6.11 -4.41 -14.36
N GLY A 13 -4.90 -4.00 -14.73
CA GLY A 13 -3.72 -4.08 -13.88
C GLY A 13 -3.30 -5.49 -13.49
N GLY A 14 -3.49 -6.48 -14.37
CA GLY A 14 -3.10 -7.86 -14.15
C GLY A 14 -4.10 -8.69 -13.33
N ILE A 15 -5.19 -8.07 -12.85
CA ILE A 15 -6.20 -8.71 -12.02
C ILE A 15 -7.57 -8.51 -12.68
N LEU A 16 -8.30 -9.60 -12.94
CA LEU A 16 -9.63 -9.56 -13.54
C LEU A 16 -10.57 -10.42 -12.71
N GLY A 17 -11.69 -9.86 -12.23
CA GLY A 17 -12.63 -10.58 -11.37
C GLY A 17 -12.01 -11.09 -10.06
N GLY A 18 -10.97 -10.42 -9.56
CA GLY A 18 -10.23 -10.84 -8.36
C GLY A 18 -9.17 -11.93 -8.61
N ILE A 19 -8.97 -12.36 -9.85
CA ILE A 19 -8.01 -13.42 -10.20
C ILE A 19 -6.89 -12.85 -11.07
N SER A 20 -5.65 -13.25 -10.81
CA SER A 20 -4.51 -12.89 -11.67
C SER A 20 -4.67 -13.48 -13.07
N ASN A 21 -4.48 -12.69 -14.13
CA ASN A 21 -4.74 -13.11 -15.52
C ASN A 21 -3.46 -13.34 -16.36
N GLY A 22 -2.30 -13.39 -15.70
CA GLY A 22 -0.99 -13.58 -16.34
C GLY A 22 -0.34 -12.33 -16.92
N MET A 23 -1.04 -11.18 -16.92
CA MET A 23 -0.44 -9.88 -17.21
C MET A 23 0.27 -9.31 -15.96
N PRO A 24 1.20 -8.36 -16.10
CA PRO A 24 1.86 -7.74 -14.95
C PRO A 24 0.85 -7.15 -13.96
N ILE A 25 0.99 -7.47 -12.67
CA ILE A 25 0.21 -6.81 -11.63
C ILE A 25 0.68 -5.36 -11.51
N THR A 26 -0.22 -4.42 -11.78
CA THR A 26 0.08 -2.99 -11.72
C THR A 26 -0.98 -2.28 -10.92
N MET A 27 -0.55 -1.46 -9.96
CA MET A 27 -1.42 -0.77 -9.03
C MET A 27 -0.91 0.64 -8.75
N ARG A 28 -1.81 1.52 -8.33
CA ARG A 28 -1.48 2.85 -7.82
C ARG A 28 -1.99 2.95 -6.40
N VAL A 29 -1.12 3.40 -5.50
CA VAL A 29 -1.43 3.51 -4.08
C VAL A 29 -1.40 4.99 -3.70
N ALA A 30 -2.48 5.47 -3.09
CA ALA A 30 -2.58 6.83 -2.58
C ALA A 30 -2.19 6.84 -1.10
N PHE A 31 -1.24 7.71 -0.74
CA PHE A 31 -0.84 7.93 0.65
C PHE A 31 -1.38 9.27 1.13
N LYS A 32 -2.08 9.27 2.26
CA LYS A 32 -2.45 10.51 2.93
C LYS A 32 -1.18 11.25 3.41
N PRO A 33 -1.21 12.59 3.51
CA PRO A 33 -0.11 13.34 4.12
C PRO A 33 0.20 12.88 5.55
N ALA A 34 1.43 13.13 5.99
CA ALA A 34 1.83 12.91 7.38
C ALA A 34 0.92 13.72 8.32
N SER A 35 0.34 13.07 9.34
CA SER A 35 -0.55 13.74 10.31
C SER A 35 0.20 14.71 11.20
N SER A 36 1.44 14.36 11.55
CA SER A 36 2.29 15.12 12.46
C SER A 36 3.23 16.02 11.67
N ILE A 37 2.82 17.26 11.49
CA ILE A 37 3.65 18.33 10.90
C ILE A 37 3.71 19.51 11.86
N ALA A 38 4.75 20.34 11.75
CA ALA A 38 4.96 21.47 12.67
C ALA A 38 3.91 22.59 12.58
N LYS A 39 2.90 22.46 11.70
CA LYS A 39 1.79 23.42 11.57
C LYS A 39 0.87 23.29 12.78
N LYS A 40 0.42 24.45 13.30
CA LYS A 40 -0.64 24.51 14.30
C LYS A 40 -1.94 23.98 13.71
N GLN A 41 -2.64 23.14 14.47
CA GLN A 41 -3.88 22.49 14.06
C GLN A 41 -4.92 22.60 15.18
N SER A 42 -6.17 22.86 14.83
CA SER A 42 -7.27 22.83 15.80
C SER A 42 -7.63 21.38 16.15
N THR A 43 -7.81 21.11 17.43
CA THR A 43 -8.20 19.80 17.97
C THR A 43 -9.02 19.97 19.25
N VAL A 44 -9.31 18.86 19.94
CA VAL A 44 -9.99 18.83 21.24
C VAL A 44 -9.07 18.19 22.28
N ASP A 45 -8.93 18.83 23.43
CA ASP A 45 -8.36 18.20 24.63
C ASP A 45 -9.41 17.26 25.23
N ILE A 46 -9.13 15.96 25.18
CA ILE A 46 -10.05 14.90 25.62
C ILE A 46 -10.28 14.96 27.15
N LYS A 47 -9.28 15.38 27.94
CA LYS A 47 -9.40 15.48 29.41
C LYS A 47 -10.17 16.72 29.81
N ALA A 48 -9.82 17.87 29.24
CA ALA A 48 -10.45 19.14 29.56
C ALA A 48 -11.82 19.32 28.86
N LYS A 49 -12.15 18.47 27.89
CA LYS A 49 -13.35 18.54 27.02
C LYS A 49 -13.52 19.91 26.37
N LYS A 50 -12.43 20.51 25.91
CA LYS A 50 -12.38 21.88 25.34
C LYS A 50 -11.57 21.92 24.05
N SER A 51 -11.85 22.91 23.21
CA SER A 51 -11.07 23.18 22.00
C SER A 51 -9.63 23.54 22.38
N ALA A 52 -8.66 23.02 21.63
CA ALA A 52 -7.24 23.24 21.85
C ALA A 52 -6.51 23.39 20.51
N ILE A 53 -5.35 24.05 20.53
CA ILE A 53 -4.43 24.11 19.39
C ILE A 53 -3.31 23.10 19.65
N LEU A 54 -3.19 22.11 18.76
CA LEU A 54 -2.09 21.16 18.74
C LEU A 54 -0.97 21.70 17.85
N GLN A 55 0.26 21.63 18.34
CA GLN A 55 1.46 21.81 17.54
C GLN A 55 2.43 20.69 17.87
N VAL A 56 2.68 19.82 16.89
CA VAL A 56 3.60 18.70 17.09
C VAL A 56 5.04 19.21 16.97
N GLN A 57 5.84 18.97 18.00
CA GLN A 57 7.25 19.34 18.07
C GLN A 57 8.14 18.14 17.70
N GLY A 58 9.30 18.40 17.09
CA GLY A 58 10.28 17.38 16.73
C GLY A 58 10.41 17.12 15.23
N ARG A 59 11.41 16.33 14.84
CA ARG A 59 11.73 16.02 13.44
C ARG A 59 10.77 14.96 12.91
N HIS A 60 9.79 15.40 12.13
CA HIS A 60 8.85 14.53 11.43
C HIS A 60 9.02 14.70 9.93
N ASP A 61 8.91 13.60 9.19
CA ASP A 61 8.98 13.65 7.74
C ASP A 61 7.66 14.20 7.18
N PRO A 62 7.66 15.35 6.49
CA PRO A 62 6.45 15.94 5.95
C PRO A 62 5.85 15.12 4.79
N CYS A 63 6.67 14.25 4.19
CA CYS A 63 6.27 13.38 3.09
C CYS A 63 6.71 11.94 3.37
N VAL A 64 5.75 11.02 3.44
CA VAL A 64 6.01 9.58 3.65
C VAL A 64 6.28 8.82 2.35
N VAL A 65 5.89 9.40 1.20
CA VAL A 65 5.90 8.75 -0.10
C VAL A 65 7.28 8.23 -0.53
N PRO A 66 8.42 8.92 -0.30
CA PRO A 66 9.72 8.39 -0.71
C PRO A 66 10.09 7.05 -0.07
N ARG A 67 9.53 6.73 1.11
CA ARG A 67 9.77 5.46 1.81
C ARG A 67 8.66 4.43 1.62
N ALA A 68 7.57 4.81 0.95
CA ALA A 68 6.44 3.93 0.71
C ALA A 68 6.73 2.75 -0.25
N PRO A 69 7.47 2.91 -1.36
CA PRO A 69 7.69 1.83 -2.32
C PRO A 69 8.18 0.50 -1.71
N PRO A 70 9.26 0.46 -0.91
CA PRO A 70 9.72 -0.82 -0.35
C PRO A 70 8.69 -1.48 0.57
N VAL A 71 7.86 -0.70 1.27
CA VAL A 71 6.79 -1.24 2.12
C VAL A 71 5.67 -1.85 1.27
N VAL A 72 5.25 -1.15 0.22
CA VAL A 72 4.23 -1.64 -0.72
C VAL A 72 4.71 -2.90 -1.42
N ASP A 73 5.93 -2.90 -1.94
CA ASP A 73 6.53 -4.05 -2.63
C ASP A 73 6.59 -5.27 -1.71
N SER A 74 6.99 -5.07 -0.46
CA SER A 74 7.07 -6.14 0.54
C SER A 74 5.70 -6.75 0.85
N LEU A 75 4.66 -5.91 1.01
CA LEU A 75 3.29 -6.38 1.25
C LEU A 75 2.73 -7.11 0.02
N VAL A 76 2.96 -6.60 -1.19
CA VAL A 76 2.53 -7.25 -2.43
C VAL A 76 3.21 -8.61 -2.58
N ALA A 77 4.52 -8.70 -2.34
CA ALA A 77 5.26 -9.95 -2.39
C ALA A 77 4.73 -10.97 -1.36
N LEU A 78 4.46 -10.53 -0.13
CA LEU A 78 3.90 -11.37 0.92
C LEU A 78 2.52 -11.91 0.53
N THR A 79 1.62 -11.06 0.01
CA THR A 79 0.28 -11.47 -0.42
C THR A 79 0.35 -12.45 -1.59
N ILE A 80 1.24 -12.23 -2.57
CA ILE A 80 1.41 -13.16 -3.69
C ILE A 80 1.97 -14.51 -3.22
N ALA A 81 2.93 -14.51 -2.29
CA ALA A 81 3.48 -15.72 -1.71
C ALA A 81 2.41 -16.54 -0.97
N ASP A 82 1.54 -15.88 -0.21
CA ASP A 82 0.39 -16.51 0.45
C ASP A 82 -0.57 -17.17 -0.55
N HIS A 83 -0.95 -16.44 -1.62
CA HIS A 83 -1.78 -17.01 -2.68
C HIS A 83 -1.09 -18.19 -3.38
N ALA A 84 0.23 -18.12 -3.57
CA ALA A 84 1.00 -19.19 -4.19
C ALA A 84 1.09 -20.45 -3.30
N LEU A 85 1.15 -20.28 -1.97
CA LEU A 85 1.05 -21.39 -1.02
C LEU A 85 -0.34 -22.03 -1.05
N LEU A 86 -1.41 -21.23 -0.98
CA LEU A 86 -2.79 -21.71 -1.03
C LEU A 86 -3.12 -22.44 -2.35
N ALA A 87 -2.54 -21.98 -3.46
CA ALA A 87 -2.69 -22.60 -4.78
C ALA A 87 -1.74 -23.78 -5.04
N GLY A 88 -0.89 -24.16 -4.06
CA GLY A 88 0.08 -25.25 -4.20
C GLY A 88 1.22 -24.99 -5.20
N GLN A 89 1.44 -23.73 -5.58
CA GLN A 89 2.55 -23.32 -6.46
C GLN A 89 3.88 -23.30 -5.70
N ILE A 90 3.83 -22.94 -4.41
CA ILE A 90 4.93 -23.11 -3.47
C ILE A 90 4.62 -24.36 -2.66
N LYS A 91 5.46 -25.39 -2.77
CA LYS A 91 5.28 -26.64 -2.01
C LYS A 91 5.66 -26.40 -0.54
N PRO A 92 4.86 -26.88 0.43
CA PRO A 92 5.29 -26.96 1.82
C PRO A 92 6.60 -27.76 1.90
N VAL A 93 7.53 -27.33 2.75
CA VAL A 93 8.82 -28.01 2.95
C VAL A 93 8.70 -29.04 4.10
N LEU A 94 7.54 -29.67 4.26
CA LEU A 94 7.28 -30.73 5.24
C LEU A 94 6.90 -32.01 4.53
#